data_AF-A0A4Y8YSM7-F1
#
_entry.id   AF-A0A4Y8YSM7-F1
#
_cell.length_a   1.000
_cell.length_b   1.000
_cell.length_c   1.000
_cell.angle_alpha   90.00
_cell.angle_beta   90.00
_cell.angle_gamma   90.00
#
_symmetry.space_group_name_H-M   'P 1'
#
loop_
_entity.id
_entity.type
_entity.pdbx_description
1 polymer ?
#
loop_
_entity_poly.entity_id
_entity_poly.type
_entity_poly.pdbx_seq_one_letter_code
_entity_poly.pdbx_strand_id
1 'polypeptide(L)'
;MPENQINSVVQTEIERNLLGGEPKYTRADIVEKSGIPLERVIALWIGMGFPVQTDTEALVYTDADLEALTLITALTAQKVIKPEMEVAIARTLGQSMSRLAEWQVGVVNSHILERIIDSDDDRNDIDAIRRNARAIAAETVPTLEALQGYTWRRHLAAAAGRSIAAPDDSTESPTMAVGFADMVGYTSLTRRLDIGELTTLLEEFESLATNIIARGRGSVIKNVGDEVMFSAQTPEDAAHIALDLQDAFNEQEDMPDLRVGLAWGPVLARYGDLYGSVVNMAARLTSSAYPGTTLVDTVMTEELRPDSEFYLKSVRSLRVKGFHKLKPHRLERNKRGRHKSEE
;
A
#
# COMPACT_ATOMS: atom_id res chain seq x y z
N MET A 1 -15.02 37.21 -2.18
CA MET A 1 -14.97 36.73 -3.60
C MET A 1 -15.75 35.42 -3.75
N PRO A 2 -16.12 34.96 -4.96
CA PRO A 2 -16.69 33.63 -5.15
C PRO A 2 -15.68 32.54 -4.72
N GLU A 3 -16.13 31.52 -4.00
CA GLU A 3 -15.31 30.43 -3.44
C GLU A 3 -14.45 29.73 -4.51
N ASN A 4 -15.00 29.51 -5.71
CA ASN A 4 -14.27 28.93 -6.85
C ASN A 4 -13.04 29.73 -7.28
N GLN A 5 -13.07 31.06 -7.14
CA GLN A 5 -11.94 31.92 -7.54
C GLN A 5 -10.80 31.87 -6.52
N ILE A 6 -11.12 31.71 -5.23
CA ILE A 6 -10.14 31.50 -4.17
C ILE A 6 -9.46 30.14 -4.35
N ASN A 7 -10.25 29.09 -4.61
CA ASN A 7 -9.73 27.74 -4.82
C ASN A 7 -8.75 27.66 -6.00
N SER A 8 -9.05 28.31 -7.13
CA SER A 8 -8.16 28.32 -8.30
C SER A 8 -6.82 29.01 -8.02
N VAL A 9 -6.83 30.12 -7.26
CA VAL A 9 -5.59 30.83 -6.90
C VAL A 9 -4.74 30.00 -5.94
N VAL A 10 -5.37 29.41 -4.92
CA VAL A 10 -4.68 28.52 -3.97
C VAL A 10 -4.07 27.33 -4.69
N GLN A 11 -4.84 26.68 -5.57
CA GLN A 11 -4.36 25.54 -6.35
C GLN A 11 -3.13 25.89 -7.20
N THR A 12 -3.17 27.02 -7.92
CA THR A 12 -2.04 27.44 -8.78
C THR A 12 -0.76 27.67 -7.97
N GLU A 13 -0.86 28.28 -6.78
CA GLU A 13 0.34 28.50 -5.95
C GLU A 13 0.84 27.24 -5.26
N ILE A 14 -0.05 26.33 -4.89
CA ILE A 14 0.35 25.01 -4.40
C ILE A 14 1.10 24.25 -5.50
N GLU A 15 0.55 24.19 -6.72
CA GLU A 15 1.21 23.53 -7.87
C GLU A 15 2.61 24.10 -8.13
N ARG A 16 2.77 25.42 -8.13
CA ARG A 16 4.08 26.07 -8.31
C ARG A 16 5.09 25.72 -7.23
N ASN A 17 4.67 25.67 -5.96
CA ASN A 17 5.57 25.28 -4.87
C ASN A 17 5.92 23.80 -4.91
N LEU A 18 4.94 22.93 -5.23
CA LEU A 18 5.16 21.48 -5.34
C LEU A 18 6.10 21.12 -6.50
N LEU A 19 6.02 21.84 -7.62
CA LEU A 19 6.86 21.60 -8.81
C LEU A 19 8.19 22.35 -8.76
N GLY A 20 8.50 23.08 -7.67
CA GLY A 20 9.76 23.80 -7.51
C GLY A 20 9.91 25.03 -8.43
N GLY A 21 8.83 25.54 -9.01
CA GLY A 21 8.82 26.76 -9.82
C GLY A 21 7.84 26.74 -11.00
N GLU A 22 7.90 27.79 -11.82
CA GLU A 22 7.14 27.85 -13.07
C GLU A 22 7.72 26.88 -14.12
N PRO A 23 6.88 26.34 -15.03
CA PRO A 23 7.35 25.71 -16.25
C PRO A 23 8.23 26.66 -17.07
N LYS A 24 9.43 26.20 -17.44
CA LYS A 24 10.45 26.98 -18.16
C LYS A 24 10.87 26.38 -19.49
N TYR A 25 10.62 25.09 -19.69
CA TYR A 25 11.20 24.33 -20.78
C TYR A 25 10.11 23.68 -21.63
N THR A 26 10.32 23.72 -22.94
CA THR A 26 9.60 22.91 -23.92
C THR A 26 10.13 21.48 -23.92
N ARG A 27 9.47 20.61 -24.68
CA ARG A 27 9.95 19.24 -24.91
C ARG A 27 11.30 19.21 -25.63
N ALA A 28 11.56 20.16 -26.52
CA ALA A 28 12.83 20.27 -27.22
C ALA A 28 13.96 20.69 -26.25
N ASP A 29 13.68 21.68 -25.39
CA ASP A 29 14.63 22.16 -24.40
C ASP A 29 15.06 21.05 -23.42
N ILE A 30 14.12 20.22 -22.97
CA ILE A 30 14.42 19.09 -22.08
C ILE A 30 15.33 18.06 -22.74
N VAL A 31 15.09 17.71 -24.01
CA VAL A 31 15.94 16.77 -24.74
C VAL A 31 17.35 17.32 -24.89
N GLU A 32 17.48 18.60 -25.24
CA GLU A 32 18.78 19.26 -25.37
C GLU A 32 19.53 19.32 -24.03
N LYS A 33 18.88 19.79 -22.97
CA LYS A 33 19.51 19.99 -21.65
C LYS A 33 19.84 18.70 -20.93
N SER A 34 18.98 17.69 -21.03
CA SER A 34 19.21 16.38 -20.40
C SER A 34 20.18 15.51 -21.19
N GLY A 35 20.31 15.72 -22.50
CA GLY A 35 21.02 14.83 -23.41
C GLY A 35 20.34 13.48 -23.61
N ILE A 36 19.09 13.33 -23.15
CA ILE A 36 18.31 12.09 -23.25
C ILE A 36 17.51 12.10 -24.56
N PRO A 37 17.54 11.03 -25.37
CA PRO A 37 16.73 10.94 -26.59
C PRO A 37 15.24 11.14 -26.31
N LEU A 38 14.54 11.85 -27.19
CA LEU A 38 13.13 12.20 -27.02
C LEU A 38 12.22 11.00 -26.70
N GLU A 39 12.40 9.89 -27.41
CA GLU A 39 11.60 8.67 -27.17
C GLU A 39 11.78 8.15 -25.74
N ARG A 40 13.00 8.24 -25.19
CA ARG A 40 13.31 7.81 -23.83
C ARG A 40 12.76 8.79 -22.80
N VAL A 41 12.81 10.10 -23.05
CA VAL A 41 12.14 11.11 -22.21
C VAL A 41 10.65 10.81 -22.13
N ILE A 42 9.98 10.62 -23.28
CA ILE A 42 8.54 10.32 -23.33
C ILE A 42 8.22 9.01 -22.60
N ALA A 43 9.01 7.95 -22.81
CA ALA A 43 8.79 6.67 -22.15
C ALA A 43 8.94 6.76 -20.62
N LEU A 44 9.92 7.52 -20.13
CA LEU A 44 10.10 7.79 -18.70
C LEU A 44 8.96 8.64 -18.14
N TRP A 45 8.55 9.69 -18.86
CA TRP A 45 7.47 10.60 -18.47
C TRP A 45 6.12 9.88 -18.32
N ILE A 46 5.74 9.11 -19.35
CA ILE A 46 4.55 8.24 -19.32
C ILE A 46 4.70 7.17 -18.24
N GLY A 47 5.91 6.62 -18.08
CA GLY A 47 6.23 5.68 -17.01
C GLY A 47 5.85 6.25 -15.65
N MET A 48 6.34 7.44 -15.32
CA MET A 48 6.02 8.14 -14.07
C MET A 48 4.54 8.52 -13.92
N GLY A 49 3.73 8.37 -14.98
CA GLY A 49 2.29 8.63 -14.95
C GLY A 49 1.91 10.06 -15.32
N PHE A 50 2.87 10.85 -15.83
CA PHE A 50 2.63 12.25 -16.16
C PHE A 50 2.00 12.41 -17.55
N PRO A 51 1.13 13.41 -17.74
CA PRO A 51 0.51 13.68 -19.03
C PRO A 51 1.54 14.15 -20.04
N VAL A 52 1.37 13.72 -21.30
CA VAL A 52 2.18 14.21 -22.43
C VAL A 52 1.36 15.25 -23.18
N GLN A 53 1.85 16.49 -23.20
CA GLN A 53 1.19 17.56 -23.95
C GLN A 53 1.38 17.37 -25.46
N THR A 54 0.32 17.62 -26.23
CA THR A 54 0.34 17.49 -27.69
C THR A 54 1.02 18.67 -28.38
N ASP A 55 0.91 19.86 -27.79
CA ASP A 55 1.64 21.05 -28.19
C ASP A 55 3.12 20.94 -27.80
N THR A 56 3.99 20.97 -28.80
CA THR A 56 5.43 20.79 -28.63
C THR A 56 6.15 22.04 -28.12
N GLU A 57 5.54 23.21 -28.34
CA GLU A 57 6.08 24.52 -27.98
C GLU A 57 5.59 25.00 -26.62
N ALA A 58 4.66 24.27 -25.99
CA ALA A 58 4.20 24.56 -24.66
C ALA A 58 5.34 24.43 -23.64
N LEU A 59 5.47 25.43 -22.76
CA LEU A 59 6.34 25.37 -21.60
C LEU A 59 5.66 24.48 -20.55
N VAL A 60 6.17 23.27 -20.37
CA VAL A 60 5.56 22.26 -19.49
C VAL A 60 6.52 21.80 -18.40
N TYR A 61 7.83 21.85 -18.65
CA TYR A 61 8.82 21.28 -17.73
C TYR A 61 9.54 22.36 -16.91
N THR A 62 9.84 22.02 -15.67
CA THR A 62 10.57 22.82 -14.67
C THR A 62 12.03 22.39 -14.55
N ASP A 63 12.80 23.06 -13.69
CA ASP A 63 14.15 22.61 -13.32
C ASP A 63 14.12 21.28 -12.55
N ALA A 64 13.11 21.07 -11.71
CA ALA A 64 12.93 19.83 -10.95
C ALA A 64 12.66 18.64 -11.88
N ASP A 65 11.91 18.84 -12.96
CA ASP A 65 11.63 17.81 -13.96
C ASP A 65 12.90 17.36 -14.70
N LEU A 66 13.75 18.34 -15.06
CA LEU A 66 15.06 18.07 -15.66
C LEU A 66 15.97 17.27 -14.71
N GLU A 67 15.99 17.65 -13.43
CA GLU A 67 16.74 16.94 -12.39
C GLU A 67 16.23 15.50 -12.22
N ALA A 68 14.92 15.30 -12.15
CA ALA A 68 14.31 13.97 -12.02
C ALA A 68 14.68 13.03 -13.18
N LEU A 69 14.64 13.52 -14.43
CA LEU A 69 15.08 12.78 -15.61
C LEU A 69 16.57 12.42 -15.56
N THR A 70 17.39 13.30 -15.00
CA THR A 70 18.83 13.06 -14.84
C THR A 70 19.09 12.02 -13.74
N LEU A 71 18.38 12.08 -12.62
CA LEU A 71 18.50 11.13 -11.50
C LEU A 71 18.14 9.71 -11.92
N ILE A 72 17.02 9.51 -12.63
CA ILE A 72 16.60 8.17 -13.03
C ILE A 72 17.56 7.53 -14.03
N THR A 73 18.09 8.32 -14.97
CA THR A 73 19.04 7.81 -15.97
C THR A 73 20.45 7.59 -15.40
N ALA A 74 20.81 8.31 -14.33
CA ALA A 74 22.06 8.08 -13.61
C ALA A 74 22.15 6.67 -13.00
N LEU A 75 21.03 6.07 -12.58
CA LEU A 75 21.01 4.70 -12.07
C LEU A 75 21.47 3.69 -13.11
N THR A 76 21.04 3.86 -14.36
CA THR A 76 21.47 3.02 -15.49
C THR A 76 22.93 3.28 -15.84
N ALA A 77 23.35 4.56 -15.88
CA ALA A 77 24.73 4.94 -16.17
C ALA A 77 25.73 4.38 -15.13
N GLN A 78 25.33 4.34 -13.86
CA GLN A 78 26.10 3.77 -12.74
C GLN A 78 25.97 2.25 -12.62
N LYS A 79 25.23 1.59 -13.52
CA LYS A 79 24.97 0.14 -13.53
C LYS A 79 24.27 -0.37 -12.26
N VAL A 80 23.52 0.48 -11.57
CA VAL A 80 22.67 0.10 -10.44
C VAL A 80 21.50 -0.75 -10.92
N ILE A 81 20.98 -0.42 -12.11
CA ILE A 81 19.88 -1.13 -12.77
C ILE A 81 20.24 -1.44 -14.22
N LYS A 82 19.59 -2.46 -14.79
CA LYS A 82 19.72 -2.77 -16.22
C LYS A 82 18.87 -1.79 -17.05
N PRO A 83 19.31 -1.40 -18.27
CA PRO A 83 18.59 -0.45 -19.11
C PRO A 83 17.12 -0.84 -19.37
N GLU A 84 16.85 -2.14 -19.56
CA GLU A 84 15.51 -2.67 -19.81
C GLU A 84 14.55 -2.54 -18.61
N MET A 85 15.07 -2.33 -17.40
CA MET A 85 14.27 -2.17 -16.18
C MET A 85 13.88 -0.72 -15.90
N GLU A 86 14.53 0.25 -16.54
CA GLU A 86 14.41 1.67 -16.22
C GLU A 86 12.96 2.17 -16.31
N VAL A 87 12.27 1.92 -17.43
CA VAL A 87 10.86 2.31 -17.62
C VAL A 87 9.94 1.55 -16.66
N ALA A 88 10.26 0.29 -16.33
CA ALA A 88 9.47 -0.48 -15.36
C ALA A 88 9.58 0.12 -13.96
N ILE A 89 10.78 0.55 -13.55
CA ILE A 89 11.02 1.23 -12.27
C ILE A 89 10.31 2.58 -12.23
N ALA A 90 10.43 3.39 -13.29
CA ALA A 90 9.71 4.66 -13.43
C ALA A 90 8.21 4.45 -13.22
N ARG A 91 7.65 3.39 -13.83
CA ARG A 91 6.24 3.02 -13.69
C ARG A 91 5.84 2.62 -12.28
N THR A 92 6.62 1.76 -11.64
CA THR A 92 6.33 1.35 -10.27
C THR A 92 6.41 2.54 -9.31
N LEU A 93 7.42 3.41 -9.46
CA LEU A 93 7.54 4.64 -8.67
C LEU A 93 6.34 5.56 -8.90
N GLY A 94 5.99 5.85 -10.16
CA GLY A 94 4.87 6.72 -10.51
C GLY A 94 3.54 6.22 -9.94
N GLN A 95 3.26 4.92 -10.06
CA GLN A 95 2.03 4.31 -9.52
C GLN A 95 1.96 4.39 -7.98
N SER A 96 3.07 4.14 -7.29
CA SER A 96 3.12 4.26 -5.83
C SER A 96 2.96 5.72 -5.39
N MET A 97 3.62 6.66 -6.08
CA MET A 97 3.54 8.08 -5.73
C MET A 97 2.17 8.69 -6.03
N SER A 98 1.50 8.30 -7.13
CA SER A 98 0.15 8.78 -7.45
C SER A 98 -0.84 8.47 -6.34
N ARG A 99 -0.79 7.24 -5.77
CA ARG A 99 -1.68 6.84 -4.67
C ARG A 99 -1.38 7.60 -3.38
N LEU A 100 -0.09 7.84 -3.07
CA LEU A 100 0.30 8.63 -1.91
C LEU A 100 -0.15 10.09 -2.06
N ALA A 101 0.04 10.67 -3.24
CA ALA A 101 -0.31 12.04 -3.53
C ALA A 101 -1.83 12.29 -3.38
N GLU A 102 -2.68 11.37 -3.83
CA GLU A 102 -4.14 11.48 -3.65
C GLU A 102 -4.54 11.64 -2.18
N TRP A 103 -3.95 10.84 -1.28
CA TRP A 103 -4.18 10.96 0.16
C TRP A 103 -3.59 12.25 0.73
N GLN A 104 -2.36 12.60 0.36
CA GLN A 104 -1.64 13.77 0.88
C GLN A 104 -2.28 15.08 0.46
N VAL A 105 -2.78 15.20 -0.78
CA VAL A 105 -3.47 16.39 -1.27
C VAL A 105 -4.73 16.66 -0.45
N GLY A 106 -5.43 15.62 -0.01
CA GLY A 106 -6.56 15.75 0.91
C GLY A 106 -6.17 16.45 2.23
N VAL A 107 -5.09 15.97 2.87
CA VAL A 107 -4.57 16.52 4.14
C VAL A 107 -4.01 17.94 3.96
N VAL A 108 -3.26 18.18 2.89
CA VAL A 108 -2.68 19.50 2.63
C VAL A 108 -3.78 20.51 2.32
N ASN A 109 -4.76 20.15 1.50
CA ASN A 109 -5.87 21.04 1.18
C ASN A 109 -6.75 21.34 2.40
N SER A 110 -7.07 20.36 3.23
CA SER A 110 -7.87 20.60 4.45
C SER A 110 -7.14 21.55 5.40
N HIS A 111 -5.85 21.30 5.66
CA HIS A 111 -5.04 22.14 6.56
C HIS A 111 -4.83 23.57 6.03
N ILE A 112 -4.65 23.72 4.71
CA ILE A 112 -4.52 25.03 4.07
C ILE A 112 -5.85 25.79 4.12
N LEU A 113 -6.96 25.14 3.79
CA LEU A 113 -8.28 25.77 3.78
C LEU A 113 -8.70 26.19 5.20
N GLU A 114 -8.51 25.33 6.21
CA GLU A 114 -8.81 25.68 7.61
C GLU A 114 -8.02 26.91 8.07
N ARG A 115 -6.72 26.97 7.79
CA ARG A 115 -5.88 28.13 8.15
C ARG A 115 -6.23 29.41 7.40
N ILE A 116 -6.63 29.33 6.13
CA ILE A 116 -7.08 30.49 5.35
C ILE A 116 -8.46 30.98 5.81
N ILE A 117 -9.33 30.07 6.26
CA ILE A 117 -10.69 30.37 6.75
C ILE A 117 -10.65 31.06 8.11
N ASP A 118 -9.73 30.68 8.99
CA ASP A 118 -9.56 31.23 10.36
C ASP A 118 -8.91 32.62 10.40
N SER A 119 -8.22 33.06 9.34
CA SER A 119 -7.77 34.45 9.21
C SER A 119 -8.93 35.35 8.77
N ASP A 120 -9.71 35.85 9.73
CA ASP A 120 -10.93 36.67 9.54
C ASP A 120 -10.73 37.93 8.66
N ASP A 121 -9.49 38.40 8.47
CA ASP A 121 -9.16 39.65 7.75
C ASP A 121 -8.81 39.45 6.24
N ASP A 122 -8.50 38.22 5.80
CA ASP A 122 -7.81 37.95 4.53
C ASP A 122 -8.69 37.41 3.37
N ARG A 123 -9.98 37.11 3.61
CA ARG A 123 -10.84 36.46 2.60
C ARG A 123 -11.08 37.25 1.31
N ASN A 124 -10.74 38.54 1.30
CA ASN A 124 -10.87 39.41 0.13
C ASN A 124 -9.52 39.90 -0.44
N ASP A 125 -8.37 39.54 0.16
CA ASP A 125 -7.04 39.86 -0.36
C ASP A 125 -6.41 38.62 -1.02
N ILE A 126 -6.44 38.60 -2.36
CA ILE A 126 -5.85 37.54 -3.18
C ILE A 126 -4.35 37.39 -2.89
N ASP A 127 -3.63 38.48 -2.67
CA ASP A 127 -2.19 38.41 -2.44
C ASP A 127 -1.86 37.90 -1.04
N ALA A 128 -2.71 38.18 -0.05
CA ALA A 128 -2.60 37.54 1.26
C ALA A 128 -2.87 36.03 1.19
N ILE A 129 -3.94 35.62 0.50
CA ILE A 129 -4.26 34.21 0.25
C ILE A 129 -3.08 33.49 -0.43
N ARG A 130 -2.48 34.09 -1.46
CA ARG A 130 -1.29 33.54 -2.15
C ARG A 130 -0.09 33.40 -1.21
N ARG A 131 0.22 34.44 -0.43
CA ARG A 131 1.34 34.42 0.52
C ARG A 131 1.15 33.34 1.58
N ASN A 132 -0.06 33.21 2.13
CA ASN A 132 -0.39 32.24 3.15
C ASN A 132 -0.32 30.81 2.59
N ALA A 133 -0.92 30.55 1.43
CA ALA A 133 -0.84 29.25 0.75
C ALA A 133 0.62 28.85 0.49
N ARG A 134 1.44 29.77 -0.02
CA ARG A 134 2.88 29.55 -0.24
C ARG A 134 3.65 29.25 1.04
N ALA A 135 3.38 29.99 2.11
CA ALA A 135 4.04 29.78 3.41
C ALA A 135 3.71 28.41 4.00
N ILE A 136 2.43 28.00 3.94
CA ILE A 136 2.00 26.68 4.43
C ILE A 136 2.61 25.56 3.59
N ALA A 137 2.62 25.69 2.26
CA ALA A 137 3.25 24.71 1.39
C ALA A 137 4.76 24.58 1.68
N ALA A 138 5.48 25.70 1.86
CA ALA A 138 6.90 25.71 2.17
C ALA A 138 7.25 25.09 3.54
N GLU A 139 6.32 25.06 4.50
CA GLU A 139 6.47 24.39 5.79
C GLU A 139 6.11 22.89 5.71
N THR A 140 5.01 22.59 5.01
CA THR A 140 4.39 21.26 5.02
C THR A 140 5.10 20.28 4.10
N VAL A 141 5.46 20.71 2.88
CA VAL A 141 6.05 19.83 1.86
C VAL A 141 7.38 19.22 2.32
N PRO A 142 8.37 19.98 2.84
CA PRO A 142 9.63 19.39 3.30
C PRO A 142 9.45 18.42 4.47
N THR A 143 8.44 18.65 5.33
CA THR A 143 8.12 17.76 6.44
C THR A 143 7.60 16.42 5.93
N LEU A 144 6.70 16.43 4.95
CA LEU A 144 6.20 15.23 4.29
C LEU A 144 7.31 14.47 3.56
N GLU A 145 8.16 15.18 2.81
CA GLU A 145 9.32 14.59 2.11
C GLU A 145 10.30 13.92 3.09
N ALA A 146 10.59 14.55 4.22
CA ALA A 146 11.48 13.99 5.25
C ALA A 146 10.88 12.71 5.86
N LEU A 147 9.58 12.71 6.18
CA LEU A 147 8.88 11.55 6.71
C LEU A 147 8.86 10.40 5.69
N GLN A 148 8.60 10.71 4.42
CA GLN A 148 8.63 9.74 3.33
C GLN A 148 10.03 9.15 3.15
N GLY A 149 11.07 9.99 3.14
CA GLY A 149 12.46 9.56 3.04
C GLY A 149 12.88 8.65 4.18
N TYR A 150 12.48 8.97 5.42
CA TYR A 150 12.71 8.11 6.59
C TYR A 150 11.99 6.75 6.46
N THR A 151 10.70 6.78 6.15
CA THR A 151 9.86 5.57 6.02
C THR A 151 10.39 4.65 4.92
N TRP A 152 10.72 5.22 3.76
CA TRP A 152 11.35 4.50 2.65
C TRP A 152 12.67 3.83 3.06
N ARG A 153 13.57 4.57 3.73
CA ARG A 153 14.84 4.01 4.21
C ARG A 153 14.63 2.88 5.21
N ARG A 154 13.61 2.98 6.08
CA ARG A 154 13.29 1.92 7.05
C ARG A 154 12.78 0.66 6.36
N HIS A 155 11.92 0.78 5.35
CA HIS A 155 11.47 -0.34 4.54
C HIS A 155 12.63 -0.95 3.75
N LEU A 156 13.51 -0.13 3.18
CA LEU A 156 14.70 -0.60 2.46
C LEU A 156 15.63 -1.39 3.37
N ALA A 157 15.90 -0.90 4.58
CA ALA A 157 16.70 -1.62 5.59
C ALA A 157 16.06 -2.95 5.99
N ALA A 158 14.73 -2.99 6.17
CA ALA A 158 14.02 -4.22 6.48
C ALA A 158 14.08 -5.23 5.32
N ALA A 159 13.93 -4.76 4.07
CA ALA A 159 14.02 -5.60 2.88
C ALA A 159 15.44 -6.14 2.66
N ALA A 160 16.47 -5.29 2.82
CA ALA A 160 17.86 -5.71 2.74
C ALA A 160 18.20 -6.76 3.81
N GLY A 161 17.73 -6.56 5.05
CA GLY A 161 17.89 -7.56 6.12
C GLY A 161 17.29 -8.92 5.78
N ARG A 162 16.09 -8.94 5.18
CA ARG A 162 15.45 -10.19 4.70
C ARG A 162 16.25 -10.86 3.57
N SER A 163 16.77 -10.07 2.63
CA SER A 163 17.58 -10.58 1.51
C SER A 163 18.94 -11.14 1.94
N ILE A 164 19.54 -10.61 3.01
CA ILE A 164 20.83 -11.10 3.55
C ILE A 164 20.62 -12.38 4.37
N ALA A 165 19.50 -12.47 5.10
CA ALA A 165 19.16 -13.66 5.88
C ALA A 165 18.82 -14.88 5.00
N ALA A 166 18.50 -14.67 3.72
CA ALA A 166 18.27 -15.71 2.72
C ALA A 166 19.43 -15.69 1.69
N PRO A 167 20.58 -16.36 1.96
CA PRO A 167 21.69 -16.38 1.03
C PRO A 167 21.30 -17.04 -0.30
N ASP A 168 21.93 -16.55 -1.37
CA ASP A 168 21.73 -16.76 -2.82
C ASP A 168 21.89 -18.22 -3.34
N ASP A 169 21.58 -19.25 -2.53
CA ASP A 169 21.72 -20.66 -2.93
C ASP A 169 20.38 -21.38 -3.15
N SER A 170 19.29 -20.65 -3.35
CA SER A 170 18.09 -21.26 -3.87
C SER A 170 17.46 -20.43 -4.98
N THR A 171 17.57 -20.95 -6.20
CA THR A 171 16.59 -20.80 -7.29
C THR A 171 15.15 -21.18 -6.87
N GLU A 172 14.90 -21.47 -5.59
CA GLU A 172 13.62 -21.83 -5.01
C GLU A 172 12.95 -20.59 -4.41
N SER A 173 11.71 -20.37 -4.82
CA SER A 173 10.79 -19.39 -4.25
C SER A 173 10.77 -19.48 -2.71
N PRO A 174 10.94 -18.37 -1.97
CA PRO A 174 10.88 -18.40 -0.51
C PRO A 174 9.56 -19.00 -0.05
N THR A 175 9.63 -19.86 0.98
CA THR A 175 8.44 -20.44 1.60
C THR A 175 7.93 -19.50 2.68
N MET A 176 6.67 -19.11 2.61
CA MET A 176 6.05 -18.24 3.61
C MET A 176 4.55 -18.48 3.74
N ALA A 177 3.97 -17.96 4.82
CA ALA A 177 2.53 -18.00 5.04
C ALA A 177 1.91 -16.82 4.29
N VAL A 178 0.81 -17.08 3.58
CA VAL A 178 -0.03 -16.05 2.99
C VAL A 178 -1.41 -16.14 3.62
N GLY A 179 -1.90 -15.02 4.11
CA GLY A 179 -3.22 -14.88 4.69
C GLY A 179 -4.06 -13.83 3.98
N PHE A 180 -5.36 -14.08 3.90
CA PHE A 180 -6.35 -13.08 3.54
C PHE A 180 -7.41 -13.03 4.65
N ALA A 181 -7.71 -11.83 5.12
CA ALA A 181 -8.81 -11.56 6.05
C ALA A 181 -9.79 -10.60 5.39
N ASP A 182 -11.07 -10.97 5.38
CA ASP A 182 -12.11 -10.27 4.62
C ASP A 182 -13.35 -10.03 5.49
N MET A 183 -13.95 -8.85 5.38
CA MET A 183 -15.15 -8.48 6.14
C MET A 183 -16.41 -9.11 5.55
N VAL A 184 -17.18 -9.80 6.39
CA VAL A 184 -18.41 -10.46 5.98
C VAL A 184 -19.48 -9.42 5.67
N GLY A 185 -20.13 -9.56 4.51
CA GLY A 185 -21.31 -8.76 4.17
C GLY A 185 -21.01 -7.32 3.76
N TYR A 186 -19.75 -6.94 3.61
CA TYR A 186 -19.32 -5.61 3.17
C TYR A 186 -20.05 -5.11 1.91
N THR A 187 -20.18 -5.95 0.87
CA THR A 187 -20.93 -5.59 -0.36
C THR A 187 -22.40 -5.24 -0.10
N SER A 188 -22.98 -5.71 1.01
CA SER A 188 -24.33 -5.33 1.43
C SER A 188 -24.35 -4.11 2.33
N LEU A 189 -23.31 -3.91 3.15
CA LEU A 189 -23.09 -2.71 3.98
C LEU A 189 -22.89 -1.47 3.11
N THR A 190 -22.11 -1.56 2.03
CA THR A 190 -21.88 -0.44 1.08
C THR A 190 -23.14 0.10 0.41
N ARG A 191 -24.26 -0.64 0.44
CA ARG A 191 -25.56 -0.19 -0.08
C ARG A 191 -26.44 0.51 0.97
N ARG A 192 -26.07 0.39 2.25
CA ARG A 192 -26.85 0.88 3.40
C ARG A 192 -26.18 2.06 4.09
N LEU A 193 -24.85 2.01 4.19
CA LEU A 193 -24.03 3.05 4.77
C LEU A 193 -23.88 4.21 3.79
N ASP A 194 -23.76 5.43 4.31
CA ASP A 194 -23.28 6.55 3.53
C ASP A 194 -21.77 6.45 3.27
N ILE A 195 -21.26 7.35 2.41
CA ILE A 195 -19.83 7.34 2.01
C ILE A 195 -18.91 7.62 3.21
N GLY A 196 -19.34 8.47 4.16
CA GLY A 196 -18.56 8.82 5.34
C GLY A 196 -18.46 7.65 6.31
N GLU A 197 -19.59 7.02 6.63
CA GLU A 197 -19.64 5.82 7.47
C GLU A 197 -18.80 4.68 6.89
N LEU A 198 -18.87 4.47 5.58
CA LEU A 198 -18.07 3.47 4.88
C LEU A 198 -16.56 3.77 4.98
N THR A 199 -16.18 5.05 4.86
CA THR A 199 -14.78 5.48 4.96
C THR A 199 -14.23 5.21 6.36
N THR A 200 -14.98 5.60 7.40
CA THR A 200 -14.60 5.34 8.80
C THR A 200 -14.44 3.83 9.07
N LEU A 201 -15.40 3.02 8.62
CA LEU A 201 -15.34 1.56 8.80
C LEU A 201 -14.09 0.95 8.15
N LEU A 202 -13.74 1.39 6.94
CA LEU A 202 -12.54 0.93 6.25
C LEU A 202 -11.26 1.37 6.98
N GLU A 203 -11.18 2.63 7.42
CA GLU A 203 -10.04 3.15 8.18
C GLU A 203 -9.82 2.40 9.49
N GLU A 204 -10.91 2.09 10.21
CA GLU A 204 -10.86 1.28 11.44
C GLU A 204 -10.40 -0.14 11.16
N PHE A 205 -10.94 -0.78 10.12
CA PHE A 205 -10.53 -2.11 9.68
C PHE A 205 -9.04 -2.15 9.34
N GLU A 206 -8.59 -1.24 8.48
CA GLU A 206 -7.20 -1.18 8.02
C GLU A 206 -6.23 -0.90 9.18
N SER A 207 -6.59 0.01 10.08
CA SER A 207 -5.78 0.38 11.24
C SER A 207 -5.63 -0.79 12.22
N LEU A 208 -6.75 -1.44 12.56
CA LEU A 208 -6.77 -2.57 13.48
C LEU A 208 -6.00 -3.76 12.90
N ALA A 209 -6.27 -4.11 11.65
CA ALA A 209 -5.60 -5.21 10.97
C ALA A 209 -4.10 -4.98 10.84
N THR A 210 -3.68 -3.79 10.40
CA THR A 210 -2.25 -3.44 10.25
C THR A 210 -1.50 -3.54 11.57
N ASN A 211 -2.10 -3.06 12.66
CA ASN A 211 -1.48 -3.12 13.99
C ASN A 211 -1.31 -4.58 14.48
N ILE A 212 -2.33 -5.42 14.32
CA ILE A 212 -2.28 -6.85 14.71
C ILE A 212 -1.24 -7.59 13.87
N ILE A 213 -1.26 -7.41 12.55
CA ILE A 213 -0.33 -8.06 11.62
C ILE A 213 1.12 -7.66 11.96
N ALA A 214 1.38 -6.37 12.21
CA ALA A 214 2.73 -5.91 12.54
C ALA A 214 3.23 -6.46 13.89
N ARG A 215 2.37 -6.51 14.92
CA ARG A 215 2.71 -7.08 16.24
C ARG A 215 2.96 -8.58 16.17
N GLY A 216 2.21 -9.29 15.34
CA GLY A 216 2.40 -10.72 15.08
C GLY A 216 3.58 -11.05 14.15
N ARG A 217 4.52 -10.13 13.93
CA ARG A 217 5.69 -10.30 13.03
C ARG A 217 5.32 -10.58 11.56
N GLY A 218 4.10 -10.23 11.17
CA GLY A 218 3.63 -10.28 9.80
C GLY A 218 3.92 -9.01 9.02
N SER A 219 3.56 -9.02 7.75
CA SER A 219 3.63 -7.86 6.86
C SER A 219 2.35 -7.78 6.03
N VAL A 220 1.70 -6.61 6.06
CA VAL A 220 0.63 -6.28 5.12
C VAL A 220 1.24 -6.20 3.72
N ILE A 221 0.69 -6.96 2.78
CA ILE A 221 1.10 -6.95 1.38
C ILE A 221 0.30 -5.90 0.62
N LYS A 222 -1.04 -5.96 0.75
CA LYS A 222 -1.96 -4.98 0.16
C LYS A 222 -3.35 -5.10 0.77
N ASN A 223 -4.10 -4.00 0.69
CA ASN A 223 -5.54 -3.99 0.92
C ASN A 223 -6.25 -4.04 -0.44
N VAL A 224 -7.37 -4.76 -0.51
CA VAL A 224 -8.23 -4.90 -1.68
C VAL A 224 -9.66 -4.61 -1.24
N GLY A 225 -9.98 -3.33 -1.06
CA GLY A 225 -11.27 -2.92 -0.52
C GLY A 225 -11.39 -3.31 0.96
N ASP A 226 -12.28 -4.26 1.24
CA ASP A 226 -12.60 -4.84 2.55
C ASP A 226 -11.77 -6.06 2.94
N GLU A 227 -10.84 -6.45 2.07
CA GLU A 227 -9.94 -7.58 2.27
C GLU A 227 -8.50 -7.09 2.50
N VAL A 228 -7.82 -7.64 3.49
CA VAL A 228 -6.38 -7.45 3.71
C VAL A 228 -5.62 -8.73 3.38
N MET A 229 -4.62 -8.59 2.50
CA MET A 229 -3.64 -9.63 2.21
C MET A 229 -2.40 -9.40 3.06
N PHE A 230 -1.98 -10.42 3.81
CA PHE A 230 -0.80 -10.37 4.65
C PHE A 230 0.07 -11.59 4.48
N SER A 231 1.29 -11.52 5.01
CA SER A 231 2.22 -12.64 5.03
C SER A 231 2.97 -12.72 6.34
N ALA A 232 3.46 -13.92 6.68
CA ALA A 232 4.35 -14.15 7.80
C ALA A 232 5.44 -15.15 7.42
N GLN A 233 6.59 -15.06 8.09
CA GLN A 233 7.74 -15.94 7.81
C GLN A 233 7.57 -17.35 8.39
N THR A 234 6.65 -17.54 9.32
CA THR A 234 6.38 -18.83 9.97
C THR A 234 4.88 -19.15 9.93
N PRO A 235 4.49 -20.44 9.88
CA PRO A 235 3.10 -20.86 10.03
C PRO A 235 2.47 -20.37 11.34
N GLU A 236 3.22 -20.40 12.44
CA GLU A 236 2.78 -20.05 13.79
C GLU A 236 2.46 -18.55 13.89
N ASP A 237 3.34 -17.68 13.38
CA ASP A 237 3.08 -16.23 13.36
C ASP A 237 1.79 -15.92 12.57
N ALA A 238 1.59 -16.56 11.42
CA ALA A 238 0.36 -16.39 10.64
C ALA A 238 -0.89 -16.92 11.35
N ALA A 239 -0.76 -18.04 12.07
CA ALA A 239 -1.85 -18.60 12.87
C ALA A 239 -2.25 -17.66 14.01
N HIS A 240 -1.28 -17.10 14.74
CA HIS A 240 -1.53 -16.11 15.78
C HIS A 240 -2.18 -14.85 15.22
N ILE A 241 -1.64 -14.26 14.14
CA ILE A 241 -2.23 -13.09 13.48
C ILE A 241 -3.69 -13.35 13.13
N ALA A 242 -3.99 -14.49 12.50
CA ALA A 242 -5.35 -14.81 12.08
C ALA A 242 -6.32 -14.97 13.26
N LEU A 243 -5.86 -15.55 14.37
CA LEU A 243 -6.67 -15.71 15.57
C LEU A 243 -6.83 -14.40 16.34
N ASP A 244 -5.79 -13.57 16.42
CA ASP A 244 -5.84 -12.24 17.01
C ASP A 244 -6.78 -11.31 16.21
N LEU A 245 -6.76 -11.39 14.88
CA LEU A 245 -7.72 -10.69 14.02
C LEU A 245 -9.15 -11.12 14.32
N GLN A 246 -9.41 -12.43 14.41
CA GLN A 246 -10.74 -12.93 14.76
C GLN A 246 -11.17 -12.44 16.14
N ASP A 247 -10.31 -12.54 17.15
CA ASP A 247 -10.62 -12.14 18.52
C ASP A 247 -10.94 -10.63 18.58
N ALA A 248 -10.09 -9.78 17.98
CA ALA A 248 -10.27 -8.32 18.03
C ALA A 248 -11.54 -7.83 17.31
N PHE A 249 -11.90 -8.43 16.17
CA PHE A 249 -13.10 -8.04 15.43
C PHE A 249 -14.38 -8.59 16.07
N ASN A 250 -14.33 -9.77 16.68
CA ASN A 250 -15.48 -10.30 17.43
C ASN A 250 -15.76 -9.53 18.74
N GLU A 251 -14.76 -8.81 19.29
CA GLU A 251 -14.93 -7.97 20.49
C GLU A 251 -15.60 -6.62 20.19
N GLN A 252 -15.66 -6.19 18.94
CA GLN A 252 -16.26 -4.93 18.52
C GLN A 252 -17.68 -5.14 17.99
N GLU A 253 -18.70 -4.65 18.72
CA GLU A 253 -20.12 -4.87 18.35
C GLU A 253 -20.51 -4.31 16.98
N ASP A 254 -19.88 -3.20 16.57
CA ASP A 254 -20.18 -2.50 15.31
C ASP A 254 -19.36 -3.00 14.11
N MET A 255 -18.41 -3.94 14.34
CA MET A 255 -17.58 -4.49 13.28
C MET A 255 -18.19 -5.75 12.67
N PRO A 256 -18.17 -5.90 11.33
CA PRO A 256 -18.56 -7.14 10.70
C PRO A 256 -17.60 -8.28 11.06
N ASP A 257 -18.15 -9.49 11.18
CA ASP A 257 -17.36 -10.72 11.33
C ASP A 257 -16.28 -10.82 10.25
N LEU A 258 -15.12 -11.38 10.59
CA LEU A 258 -14.09 -11.70 9.63
C LEU A 258 -14.15 -13.15 9.17
N ARG A 259 -13.82 -13.36 7.90
CA ARG A 259 -13.42 -14.66 7.38
C ARG A 259 -11.94 -14.63 7.05
N VAL A 260 -11.19 -15.63 7.51
CA VAL A 260 -9.74 -15.68 7.32
C VAL A 260 -9.33 -17.00 6.66
N GLY A 261 -8.41 -16.93 5.71
CA GLY A 261 -7.86 -18.08 5.02
C GLY A 261 -6.34 -17.99 4.95
N LEU A 262 -5.64 -19.05 5.36
CA LEU A 262 -4.19 -19.12 5.38
C LEU A 262 -3.68 -20.30 4.56
N ALA A 263 -2.58 -20.10 3.85
CA ALA A 263 -1.86 -21.17 3.19
C ALA A 263 -0.35 -21.01 3.40
N TRP A 264 0.36 -22.13 3.49
CA TRP A 264 1.81 -22.18 3.64
C TRP A 264 2.46 -22.82 2.40
N GLY A 265 3.52 -22.20 1.88
CA GLY A 265 4.27 -22.78 0.77
C GLY A 265 5.16 -21.78 0.02
N PRO A 266 5.77 -22.22 -1.11
CA PRO A 266 6.64 -21.36 -1.92
C PRO A 266 5.86 -20.25 -2.62
N VAL A 267 6.41 -19.03 -2.60
CA VAL A 267 5.82 -17.85 -3.26
C VAL A 267 6.82 -17.12 -4.14
N LEU A 268 6.32 -16.52 -5.22
CA LEU A 268 7.08 -15.57 -6.02
C LEU A 268 6.85 -14.16 -5.48
N ALA A 269 7.84 -13.60 -4.80
CA ALA A 269 7.82 -12.20 -4.37
C ALA A 269 8.30 -11.29 -5.51
N ARG A 270 7.47 -10.32 -5.92
CA ARG A 270 7.83 -9.40 -7.01
C ARG A 270 7.19 -8.03 -6.81
N TYR A 271 8.02 -6.98 -6.83
CA TYR A 271 7.58 -5.57 -6.68
C TYR A 271 6.69 -5.30 -5.45
N GLY A 272 6.97 -5.96 -4.33
CA GLY A 272 6.18 -5.80 -3.11
C GLY A 272 4.88 -6.59 -3.06
N ASP A 273 4.57 -7.38 -4.10
CA ASP A 273 3.42 -8.28 -4.14
C ASP A 273 3.88 -9.75 -4.11
N LEU A 274 2.93 -10.66 -3.83
CA LEU A 274 3.16 -12.10 -3.80
C LEU A 274 2.31 -12.80 -4.85
N TYR A 275 2.90 -13.78 -5.54
CA TYR A 275 2.24 -14.59 -6.56
C TYR A 275 2.48 -16.08 -6.31
N GLY A 276 1.57 -16.92 -6.80
CA GLY A 276 1.73 -18.37 -6.80
C GLY A 276 0.46 -19.14 -6.43
N SER A 277 0.58 -20.46 -6.40
CA SER A 277 -0.51 -21.35 -5.97
C SER A 277 -0.94 -21.10 -4.53
N VAL A 278 0.00 -20.76 -3.64
CA VAL A 278 -0.24 -20.45 -2.21
C VAL A 278 -1.17 -19.26 -2.05
N VAL A 279 -0.93 -18.17 -2.78
CA VAL A 279 -1.78 -16.97 -2.76
C VAL A 279 -3.20 -17.31 -3.23
N ASN A 280 -3.31 -18.07 -4.32
CA ASN A 280 -4.61 -18.53 -4.82
C ASN A 280 -5.31 -19.46 -3.82
N MET A 281 -4.58 -20.32 -3.11
CA MET A 281 -5.13 -21.21 -2.10
C MET A 281 -5.70 -20.43 -0.92
N ALA A 282 -4.93 -19.49 -0.37
CA ALA A 282 -5.34 -18.64 0.75
C ALA A 282 -6.61 -17.85 0.41
N ALA A 283 -6.65 -17.17 -0.74
CA ALA A 283 -7.85 -16.45 -1.19
C ALA A 283 -9.08 -17.36 -1.34
N ARG A 284 -8.90 -18.61 -1.82
CA ARG A 284 -10.01 -19.58 -1.93
C ARG A 284 -10.48 -20.08 -0.58
N LEU A 285 -9.56 -20.27 0.37
CA LEU A 285 -9.88 -20.62 1.74
C LEU A 285 -10.71 -19.51 2.40
N THR A 286 -10.28 -18.26 2.30
CA THR A 286 -10.99 -17.07 2.81
C THR A 286 -12.40 -17.00 2.25
N SER A 287 -12.55 -17.09 0.92
CA SER A 287 -13.88 -17.04 0.28
C SER A 287 -14.82 -18.18 0.67
N SER A 288 -14.27 -19.30 1.16
CA SER A 288 -15.03 -20.48 1.57
C SER A 288 -15.20 -20.61 3.09
N ALA A 289 -14.55 -19.75 3.86
CA ALA A 289 -14.65 -19.72 5.31
C ALA A 289 -16.02 -19.15 5.72
N TYR A 290 -16.57 -19.70 6.79
CA TYR A 290 -17.77 -19.14 7.43
C TYR A 290 -17.39 -17.87 8.20
N PRO A 291 -18.34 -16.95 8.44
CA PRO A 291 -18.13 -15.80 9.32
C PRO A 291 -17.55 -16.21 10.68
N GLY A 292 -16.56 -15.47 11.17
CA GLY A 292 -15.88 -15.73 12.44
C GLY A 292 -14.96 -16.95 12.41
N THR A 293 -14.56 -17.46 11.22
CA THR A 293 -13.71 -18.66 11.13
C THR A 293 -12.44 -18.46 10.32
N THR A 294 -11.39 -19.16 10.75
CA THR A 294 -10.10 -19.25 10.06
C THR A 294 -9.94 -20.63 9.44
N LEU A 295 -9.73 -20.69 8.12
CA LEU A 295 -9.41 -21.93 7.41
C LEU A 295 -7.93 -21.96 7.01
N VAL A 296 -7.30 -23.12 7.17
CA VAL A 296 -5.91 -23.36 6.76
C VAL A 296 -5.82 -24.51 5.78
N ASP A 297 -4.81 -24.46 4.90
CA ASP A 297 -4.55 -25.52 3.94
C ASP A 297 -3.93 -26.77 4.60
N THR A 298 -3.78 -27.85 3.84
CA THR A 298 -3.25 -29.11 4.39
C THR A 298 -1.79 -28.98 4.81
N VAL A 299 -0.96 -28.23 4.07
CA VAL A 299 0.46 -28.08 4.41
C VAL A 299 0.60 -27.32 5.73
N MET A 300 -0.10 -26.18 5.86
CA MET A 300 -0.09 -25.42 7.11
C MET A 300 -0.67 -26.20 8.29
N THR A 301 -1.66 -27.09 8.05
CA THR A 301 -2.17 -27.99 9.09
C THR A 301 -1.07 -28.92 9.61
N GLU A 302 -0.21 -29.44 8.74
CA GLU A 302 0.87 -30.34 9.12
C GLU A 302 1.95 -29.63 9.93
N GLU A 303 2.29 -28.39 9.55
CA GLU A 303 3.24 -27.54 10.28
C GLU A 303 2.74 -27.13 11.67
N LEU A 304 1.44 -26.80 11.81
CA LEU A 304 0.88 -26.35 13.08
C LEU A 304 0.52 -27.49 14.05
N ARG A 305 0.39 -28.73 13.56
CA ARG A 305 -0.05 -29.87 14.38
C ARG A 305 0.83 -30.20 15.60
N PRO A 306 2.17 -30.03 15.56
CA PRO A 306 3.03 -30.26 16.71
C PRO A 306 2.78 -29.30 17.87
N ASP A 307 2.29 -28.09 17.58
CA ASP A 307 2.04 -27.08 18.60
C ASP A 307 0.68 -27.31 19.27
N SER A 308 0.73 -27.54 20.58
CA SER A 308 -0.46 -27.79 21.39
C SER A 308 -1.35 -26.56 21.60
N GLU A 309 -0.87 -25.35 21.27
CA GLU A 309 -1.68 -24.14 21.32
C GLU A 309 -2.77 -24.12 20.25
N PHE A 310 -2.58 -24.80 19.11
CA PHE A 310 -3.53 -24.78 18.01
C PHE A 310 -4.44 -26.02 18.01
N TYR A 311 -5.72 -25.78 17.77
CA TYR A 311 -6.71 -26.83 17.53
C TYR A 311 -7.16 -26.81 16.06
N LEU A 312 -6.90 -27.90 15.34
CA LEU A 312 -7.15 -28.04 13.91
C LEU A 312 -8.29 -29.03 13.66
N LYS A 313 -9.45 -28.52 13.25
CA LYS A 313 -10.64 -29.34 12.97
C LYS A 313 -10.84 -29.54 11.48
N SER A 314 -10.80 -30.78 11.01
CA SER A 314 -11.05 -31.07 9.58
C SER A 314 -12.46 -30.64 9.16
N VAL A 315 -12.55 -29.96 8.02
CA VAL A 315 -13.82 -29.57 7.40
C VAL A 315 -14.03 -30.31 6.07
N ARG A 316 -15.25 -30.26 5.53
CA ARG A 316 -15.58 -30.94 4.26
C ARG A 316 -14.67 -30.45 3.15
N SER A 317 -14.15 -31.37 2.34
CA SER A 317 -13.33 -31.00 1.18
C SER A 317 -14.09 -30.09 0.23
N LEU A 318 -13.42 -29.04 -0.22
CA LEU A 318 -13.96 -28.01 -1.10
C LEU A 318 -13.54 -28.28 -2.54
N ARG A 319 -14.45 -28.00 -3.48
CA ARG A 319 -14.17 -27.93 -4.91
C ARG A 319 -14.26 -26.47 -5.32
N VAL A 320 -13.12 -25.88 -5.62
CA VAL A 320 -13.01 -24.46 -5.94
C VAL A 320 -12.24 -24.28 -7.23
N LYS A 321 -12.45 -23.15 -7.92
CA LYS A 321 -11.77 -22.88 -9.19
C LYS A 321 -10.25 -22.95 -9.00
N GLY A 322 -9.60 -23.82 -9.78
CA GLY A 322 -8.15 -24.08 -9.72
C GLY A 322 -7.74 -25.25 -8.83
N PHE A 323 -8.64 -25.82 -8.01
CA PHE A 323 -8.33 -26.93 -7.11
C PHE A 323 -9.44 -27.98 -7.10
N HIS A 324 -9.13 -29.19 -7.58
CA HIS A 324 -10.09 -30.29 -7.67
C HIS A 324 -10.52 -30.86 -6.32
N LYS A 325 -9.66 -30.77 -5.30
CA LYS A 325 -9.96 -31.24 -3.93
C LYS A 325 -9.08 -30.52 -2.92
N LEU A 326 -9.59 -29.44 -2.36
CA LEU A 326 -8.97 -28.72 -1.27
C LEU A 326 -9.47 -29.31 0.06
N LYS A 327 -8.58 -29.64 1.00
CA LYS A 327 -8.92 -30.25 2.30
C LYS A 327 -8.56 -29.25 3.42
N PRO A 328 -9.46 -28.31 3.76
CA PRO A 328 -9.16 -27.34 4.78
C PRO A 328 -9.26 -27.95 6.18
N HIS A 329 -8.60 -27.29 7.12
CA HIS A 329 -8.90 -27.41 8.54
C HIS A 329 -9.32 -26.05 9.07
N ARG A 330 -10.27 -26.04 10.01
CA ARG A 330 -10.58 -24.86 10.80
C ARG A 330 -9.55 -24.74 11.91
N LEU A 331 -8.93 -23.58 12.02
CA LEU A 331 -7.95 -23.23 13.05
C LEU A 331 -8.65 -22.51 14.19
N GLU A 332 -8.39 -22.94 15.43
CA GLU A 332 -8.89 -22.36 16.66
C GLU A 332 -7.77 -22.38 17.73
N ARG A 333 -7.85 -21.50 18.73
CA ARG A 333 -7.03 -21.64 19.94
C ARG A 333 -7.45 -22.88 20.74
N ASN A 334 -6.48 -23.66 21.18
CA ASN A 334 -6.73 -24.80 22.06
C ASN A 334 -6.99 -24.31 23.49
N LYS A 335 -8.28 -24.23 23.86
CA LYS A 335 -8.73 -23.79 25.19
C LYS A 335 -8.21 -24.65 26.35
N ARG A 336 -7.64 -25.83 26.10
CA ARG A 336 -7.07 -26.72 27.13
C ARG A 336 -5.57 -26.52 27.37
N GLY A 337 -4.85 -25.84 26.47
CA GLY A 337 -3.41 -25.57 26.61
C GLY A 337 -3.08 -24.47 27.61
N ARG A 338 -4.00 -23.53 27.84
CA ARG A 338 -3.84 -22.37 28.73
C ARG A 338 -3.57 -22.72 30.20
N HIS A 339 -3.95 -23.92 30.65
CA HIS A 339 -3.76 -24.36 32.04
C HIS A 339 -2.39 -24.97 32.35
N LYS A 340 -1.54 -25.26 31.35
CA LYS A 340 -0.24 -25.92 31.57
C LYS A 340 0.97 -24.99 31.57
N SER A 341 0.79 -23.72 31.24
CA SER A 341 1.86 -22.71 31.17
C SER A 341 1.89 -21.74 32.35
N GLU A 342 0.93 -21.86 33.29
CA GLU A 342 0.85 -21.08 34.53
C GLU A 342 1.14 -21.91 35.80
N GLU A 343 1.54 -23.18 35.66
CA GLU A 343 2.12 -24.04 36.72
C GLU A 343 3.58 -24.36 36.39
#